data_AF-A0A8S9ESS9-F1
#
_entry.id   AF-A0A8S9ESS9-F1
#
_cell.length_a   1.000
_cell.length_b   1.000
_cell.length_c   1.000
_cell.angle_alpha   90.00
_cell.angle_beta   90.00
_cell.angle_gamma   90.00
#
_symmetry.space_group_name_H-M   'P 1'
#
loop_
_entity.id
_entity.type
_entity.pdbx_description
1 polymer ?
#
loop_
_entity_poly.entity_id
_entity_poly.type
_entity_poly.pdbx_seq_one_letter_code
_entity_poly.pdbx_strand_id
1 'polypeptide(L)'
;LVESIPEGMNFSDGSVLNPSTFSTWMNLLGTVTHSLDIASFYWTMTNEDTQTHEPSAAQGEQILEELLQLSQHGVSVRIAVSHPSAKSPLNDLQALEQSGAAVRTVDMSRLTGGVLHTKFWLVDGTHLYIGSANMDWRSLTQVKELGSAVYNCSCLAKDLGKIFEAYWALGVPGASIPVPWPANYSTTFNMETPLELKLNDTDAAVYFSSSPPSFCAAGRTQDLGALLNVIDAAEDFVDIAVMSYLPTTEFSHPQRFWPAIDNRLRKAVFERRVKVRLLAGCWRHSQVTMFPFLKSLAAVADNRTHYSVEVRLFIVPASAAQAQIPYARVNHNKYMVTEKAAYVGTSNWSGDYFTRTAGSALVVNQTVSQTGASTAAGTAAGTSTIREQLQAVFERDWSSQYSVDIGDAERWES
;
A
#
# COMPACT_ATOMS: atom_id res chain seq x y z
N LEU A 1 -1.00 4.84 12.14
CA LEU A 1 -0.80 4.89 10.67
C LEU A 1 0.49 5.64 10.36
N VAL A 2 1.00 5.52 9.13
CA VAL A 2 2.25 6.14 8.68
C VAL A 2 2.00 6.82 7.33
N GLU A 3 2.60 7.99 7.09
CA GLU A 3 2.31 8.79 5.90
C GLU A 3 3.50 9.65 5.44
N SER A 4 3.83 9.63 4.16
CA SER A 4 4.70 10.67 3.57
C SER A 4 3.82 11.78 3.02
N ILE A 5 4.10 13.03 3.41
CA ILE A 5 3.49 14.23 2.82
C ILE A 5 4.54 14.90 1.92
N PRO A 6 4.25 15.11 0.62
CA PRO A 6 5.18 15.78 -0.28
C PRO A 6 5.55 17.18 0.19
N GLU A 7 6.83 17.53 0.07
CA GLU A 7 7.33 18.85 0.44
C GLU A 7 6.51 19.97 -0.24
N GLY A 8 6.17 21.00 0.54
CA GLY A 8 5.36 22.13 0.09
C GLY A 8 3.85 21.89 0.10
N MET A 9 3.38 20.67 0.40
CA MET A 9 1.96 20.43 0.70
C MET A 9 1.66 20.75 2.15
N ASN A 10 0.57 21.48 2.38
CA ASN A 10 0.10 21.84 3.71
C ASN A 10 -1.41 21.59 3.80
N PHE A 11 -1.83 21.04 4.94
CA PHE A 11 -3.24 20.95 5.31
C PHE A 11 -3.57 22.04 6.34
N SER A 12 -4.85 22.35 6.51
CA SER A 12 -5.31 23.34 7.48
C SER A 12 -4.89 22.98 8.91
N ASP A 13 -4.68 24.00 9.75
CA ASP A 13 -4.33 23.81 11.17
C ASP A 13 -5.33 22.89 11.88
N GLY A 14 -4.82 21.95 12.68
CA GLY A 14 -5.63 20.93 13.37
C GLY A 14 -6.00 19.71 12.52
N SER A 15 -5.55 19.65 11.26
CA SER A 15 -5.67 18.43 10.44
C SER A 15 -4.94 17.25 11.06
N VAL A 16 -5.40 16.04 10.75
CA VAL A 16 -4.75 14.79 11.20
C VAL A 16 -3.31 14.73 10.66
N LEU A 17 -2.38 14.45 11.57
CA LEU A 17 -0.97 14.24 11.28
C LEU A 17 -0.56 12.84 11.75
N ASN A 18 0.13 12.12 10.89
CA ASN A 18 0.72 10.81 11.19
C ASN A 18 2.26 10.93 11.20
N PRO A 19 2.97 10.03 11.88
CA PRO A 19 4.41 9.89 11.71
C PRO A 19 4.80 9.73 10.24
N SER A 20 5.92 10.35 9.85
CA SER A 20 6.42 10.21 8.49
C SER A 20 6.93 8.80 8.20
N THR A 21 6.88 8.37 6.94
CA THR A 21 7.50 7.10 6.53
C THR A 21 8.98 7.06 6.91
N PHE A 22 9.71 8.15 6.69
CA PHE A 22 11.11 8.29 7.11
C PHE A 22 11.29 8.06 8.62
N SER A 23 10.58 8.80 9.46
CA SER A 23 10.70 8.65 10.92
C SER A 23 10.31 7.25 11.41
N THR A 24 9.32 6.64 10.77
CA THR A 24 8.88 5.27 11.06
C THR A 24 9.94 4.24 10.71
N TRP A 25 10.54 4.34 9.52
CA TRP A 25 11.61 3.44 9.09
C TRP A 25 12.86 3.60 9.95
N MET A 26 13.24 4.84 10.29
CA MET A 26 14.33 5.10 11.26
C MET A 26 14.04 4.50 12.64
N ASN A 27 12.80 4.62 13.13
CA ASN A 27 12.40 3.98 14.38
C ASN A 27 12.50 2.45 14.30
N LEU A 28 12.06 1.84 13.19
CA LEU A 28 12.20 0.39 12.99
C LEU A 28 13.66 -0.04 12.96
N LEU A 29 14.52 0.69 12.23
CA LEU A 29 15.97 0.46 12.19
C LEU A 29 16.60 0.54 13.58
N GLY A 30 16.22 1.53 14.37
CA GLY A 30 16.69 1.69 15.76
C GLY A 30 16.24 0.57 16.71
N THR A 31 15.26 -0.26 16.31
CA THR A 31 14.84 -1.44 17.09
C THR A 31 15.48 -2.75 16.66
N VAL A 32 16.24 -2.78 15.55
CA VAL A 32 16.80 -4.03 15.01
C VAL A 32 17.90 -4.57 15.91
N THR A 33 17.79 -5.84 16.28
CA THR A 33 18.79 -6.54 17.10
C THR A 33 19.34 -7.81 16.46
N HIS A 34 18.58 -8.49 15.59
CA HIS A 34 18.94 -9.81 15.06
C HIS A 34 18.73 -9.95 13.56
N SER A 35 17.63 -9.44 13.01
CA SER A 35 17.27 -9.65 11.61
C SER A 35 16.37 -8.55 11.06
N LEU A 36 16.59 -8.22 9.78
CA LEU A 36 15.74 -7.35 8.99
C LEU A 36 15.45 -8.00 7.63
N ASP A 37 14.18 -8.25 7.36
CA ASP A 37 13.71 -8.75 6.07
C ASP A 37 12.92 -7.67 5.33
N ILE A 38 13.27 -7.41 4.07
CA ILE A 38 12.64 -6.39 3.24
C ILE A 38 12.11 -7.01 1.94
N ALA A 39 10.81 -6.88 1.70
CA ALA A 39 10.21 -7.13 0.39
C ALA A 39 10.02 -5.78 -0.33
N SER A 40 10.53 -5.65 -1.55
CA SER A 40 10.59 -4.37 -2.27
C SER A 40 10.38 -4.53 -3.77
N PHE A 41 9.99 -3.44 -4.43
CA PHE A 41 9.86 -3.41 -5.90
C PHE A 41 11.16 -2.98 -6.59
N TYR A 42 11.70 -1.83 -6.21
CA TYR A 42 12.99 -1.31 -6.67
C TYR A 42 13.64 -0.45 -5.57
N TRP A 43 14.90 -0.06 -5.81
CA TRP A 43 15.70 0.79 -4.93
C TRP A 43 16.29 1.98 -5.70
N THR A 44 16.07 3.19 -5.17
CA THR A 44 16.64 4.48 -5.60
C THR A 44 16.64 5.43 -4.39
N MET A 45 17.43 5.11 -3.38
CA MET A 45 17.51 5.82 -2.09
C MET A 45 18.39 7.08 -2.16
N THR A 46 19.12 7.28 -3.25
CA THR A 46 20.03 8.40 -3.46
C THR A 46 19.70 9.15 -4.75
N ASN A 47 20.37 10.27 -5.01
CA ASN A 47 20.27 11.03 -6.26
C ASN A 47 20.91 10.35 -7.50
N GLU A 48 21.52 9.16 -7.36
CA GLU A 48 22.28 8.55 -8.45
C GLU A 48 21.41 8.20 -9.67
N ASP A 49 20.15 7.83 -9.47
CA ASP A 49 19.25 7.43 -10.55
C ASP A 49 18.87 8.60 -11.47
N THR A 50 18.80 9.80 -10.91
CA THR A 50 18.46 11.04 -11.63
C THR A 50 19.69 11.83 -12.06
N GLN A 51 20.88 11.52 -11.52
CA GLN A 51 22.11 12.31 -11.69
C GLN A 51 21.92 13.78 -11.26
N THR A 52 21.10 14.00 -10.23
CA THR A 52 20.80 15.32 -9.67
C THR A 52 21.50 15.54 -8.33
N HIS A 53 21.26 16.67 -7.70
CA HIS A 53 21.67 16.95 -6.32
C HIS A 53 20.48 17.56 -5.58
N GLU A 54 19.40 16.79 -5.43
CA GLU A 54 18.19 17.19 -4.71
C GLU A 54 18.43 17.04 -3.20
N PRO A 55 18.41 18.13 -2.41
CA PRO A 55 18.59 18.04 -0.96
C PRO A 55 17.50 17.20 -0.27
N SER A 56 16.34 17.08 -0.91
CA SER A 56 15.22 16.27 -0.43
C SER A 56 15.47 14.76 -0.52
N ALA A 57 16.60 14.33 -1.09
CA ALA A 57 17.06 12.93 -1.05
C ALA A 57 17.74 12.55 0.27
N ALA A 58 18.13 13.52 1.11
CA ALA A 58 18.90 13.26 2.34
C ALA A 58 18.24 12.23 3.28
N GLN A 59 16.91 12.20 3.34
CA GLN A 59 16.17 11.19 4.11
C GLN A 59 16.36 9.77 3.55
N GLY A 60 16.41 9.61 2.23
CA GLY A 60 16.69 8.32 1.60
C GLY A 60 18.14 7.90 1.79
N GLU A 61 19.08 8.83 1.61
CA GLU A 61 20.51 8.61 1.79
C GLU A 61 20.82 8.16 3.22
N GLN A 62 20.19 8.80 4.22
CA GLN A 62 20.34 8.39 5.63
C GLN A 62 19.80 6.99 5.91
N ILE A 63 18.64 6.61 5.36
CA ILE A 63 18.11 5.24 5.55
C ILE A 63 19.03 4.21 4.90
N LEU A 64 19.57 4.50 3.71
CA LEU A 64 20.53 3.62 3.07
C LEU A 64 21.81 3.48 3.91
N GLU A 65 22.32 4.57 4.47
CA GLU A 65 23.51 4.56 5.34
C GLU A 65 23.31 3.63 6.55
N GLU A 66 22.19 3.75 7.26
CA GLU A 66 21.87 2.88 8.40
C GLU A 66 21.78 1.40 8.00
N LEU A 67 21.11 1.10 6.88
CA LEU A 67 21.00 -0.26 6.36
C LEU A 67 22.35 -0.89 6.04
N LEU A 68 23.29 -0.12 5.48
CA LEU A 68 24.64 -0.57 5.15
C LEU A 68 25.49 -0.92 6.38
N GLN A 69 25.12 -0.42 7.57
CA GLN A 69 25.84 -0.70 8.81
C GLN A 69 25.31 -1.94 9.55
N LEU A 70 24.07 -2.35 9.33
CA LEU A 70 23.42 -3.42 10.09
C LEU A 70 24.19 -4.75 10.07
N SER A 71 24.60 -5.20 8.89
CA SER A 71 25.32 -6.47 8.72
C SER A 71 26.67 -6.48 9.45
N GLN A 72 27.32 -5.31 9.55
CA GLN A 72 28.58 -5.15 10.29
C GLN A 72 28.37 -5.26 11.80
N HIS A 73 27.16 -4.95 12.28
CA HIS A 73 26.73 -5.13 13.66
C HIS A 73 26.16 -6.53 13.95
N GLY A 74 26.31 -7.50 13.03
CA GLY A 74 25.88 -8.88 13.21
C GLY A 74 24.39 -9.13 12.98
N VAL A 75 23.67 -8.16 12.41
CA VAL A 75 22.26 -8.30 12.01
C VAL A 75 22.16 -9.06 10.68
N SER A 76 21.25 -10.03 10.58
CA SER A 76 20.96 -10.70 9.31
C SER A 76 20.00 -9.84 8.48
N VAL A 77 20.48 -9.29 7.36
CA VAL A 77 19.65 -8.51 6.43
C VAL A 77 19.32 -9.34 5.19
N ARG A 78 18.03 -9.51 4.87
CA ARG A 78 17.57 -10.20 3.66
C ARG A 78 16.63 -9.31 2.84
N ILE A 79 16.85 -9.25 1.53
CA ILE A 79 16.08 -8.41 0.63
C ILE A 79 15.52 -9.27 -0.51
N ALA A 80 14.20 -9.41 -0.56
CA ALA A 80 13.50 -9.94 -1.72
C ALA A 80 13.06 -8.77 -2.61
N VAL A 81 13.55 -8.72 -3.85
CA VAL A 81 13.34 -7.61 -4.77
C VAL A 81 12.83 -8.08 -6.13
N SER A 82 12.07 -7.24 -6.83
CA SER A 82 11.69 -7.52 -8.22
C SER A 82 12.92 -7.51 -9.13
N HIS A 83 12.77 -8.10 -10.32
CA HIS A 83 13.83 -8.04 -11.33
C HIS A 83 14.21 -6.58 -11.65
N PRO A 84 15.51 -6.23 -11.60
CA PRO A 84 15.99 -4.90 -11.97
C PRO A 84 15.58 -4.54 -13.38
N SER A 85 15.44 -3.23 -13.63
CA SER A 85 15.13 -2.67 -14.95
C SER A 85 16.10 -1.54 -15.27
N ALA A 86 16.18 -1.12 -16.54
CA ALA A 86 17.01 0.03 -16.91
C ALA A 86 16.63 1.34 -16.18
N LYS A 87 15.41 1.43 -15.62
CA LYS A 87 14.93 2.58 -14.83
C LYS A 87 15.15 2.43 -13.32
N SER A 88 15.69 1.30 -12.89
CA SER A 88 15.90 0.95 -11.48
C SER A 88 17.32 0.41 -11.35
N PRO A 89 18.32 1.31 -11.19
CA PRO A 89 19.72 0.90 -11.14
C PRO A 89 20.00 -0.03 -9.96
N LEU A 90 21.07 -0.80 -10.08
CA LEU A 90 21.44 -1.82 -9.10
C LEU A 90 22.31 -1.28 -7.96
N ASN A 91 22.71 -0.01 -8.00
CA ASN A 91 23.78 0.54 -7.16
C ASN A 91 23.49 0.37 -5.66
N ASP A 92 22.30 0.75 -5.20
CA ASP A 92 21.89 0.59 -3.79
C ASP A 92 21.90 -0.89 -3.37
N LEU A 93 21.36 -1.78 -4.20
CA LEU A 93 21.33 -3.22 -3.92
C LEU A 93 22.74 -3.82 -3.89
N GLN A 94 23.61 -3.40 -4.80
CA GLN A 94 25.01 -3.82 -4.83
C GLN A 94 25.77 -3.33 -3.59
N ALA A 95 25.54 -2.09 -3.16
CA ALA A 95 26.10 -1.55 -1.92
C ALA A 95 25.63 -2.37 -0.71
N LEU A 96 24.34 -2.71 -0.65
CA LEU A 96 23.76 -3.56 0.40
C LEU A 96 24.37 -4.97 0.39
N GLU A 97 24.51 -5.62 -0.77
CA GLU A 97 25.21 -6.92 -0.88
C GLU A 97 26.67 -6.83 -0.43
N GLN A 98 27.40 -5.80 -0.86
CA GLN A 98 28.78 -5.56 -0.46
C GLN A 98 28.92 -5.31 1.04
N SER A 99 27.91 -4.71 1.67
CA SER A 99 27.86 -4.51 3.12
C SER A 99 27.55 -5.80 3.91
N GLY A 100 27.12 -6.87 3.23
CA GLY A 100 26.83 -8.17 3.83
C GLY A 100 25.35 -8.57 3.84
N ALA A 101 24.45 -7.76 3.27
CA ALA A 101 23.05 -8.15 3.11
C ALA A 101 22.91 -9.26 2.07
N ALA A 102 21.95 -10.16 2.27
CA ALA A 102 21.59 -11.16 1.27
C ALA A 102 20.45 -10.63 0.39
N VAL A 103 20.72 -10.43 -0.91
CA VAL A 103 19.71 -9.97 -1.87
C VAL A 103 19.28 -11.13 -2.76
N ARG A 104 17.97 -11.25 -2.98
CA ARG A 104 17.39 -12.20 -3.94
C ARG A 104 16.40 -11.50 -4.85
N THR A 105 16.66 -11.63 -6.15
CA THR A 105 15.72 -11.21 -7.19
C THR A 105 14.67 -12.30 -7.39
N VAL A 106 13.39 -11.94 -7.23
CA VAL A 106 12.26 -12.82 -7.54
C VAL A 106 11.87 -12.64 -9.00
N ASP A 107 12.11 -13.67 -9.81
CA ASP A 107 11.89 -13.66 -11.26
C ASP A 107 10.40 -13.81 -11.62
N MET A 108 9.63 -12.76 -11.30
CA MET A 108 8.19 -12.72 -11.49
C MET A 108 7.76 -12.78 -12.95
N SER A 109 8.59 -12.27 -13.87
CA SER A 109 8.32 -12.30 -15.30
C SER A 109 8.26 -13.74 -15.81
N ARG A 110 9.20 -14.59 -15.38
CA ARG A 110 9.17 -16.03 -15.67
C ARG A 110 8.08 -16.77 -14.90
N LEU A 111 7.90 -16.46 -13.62
CA LEU A 111 6.98 -17.20 -12.74
C LEU A 111 5.50 -16.96 -13.10
N THR A 112 5.16 -15.74 -13.49
CA THR A 112 3.76 -15.28 -13.62
C THR A 112 3.52 -14.25 -14.72
N GLY A 113 4.58 -13.72 -15.34
CA GLY A 113 4.50 -12.57 -16.25
C GLY A 113 4.29 -11.22 -15.55
N GLY A 114 4.43 -11.15 -14.22
CA GLY A 114 4.27 -9.94 -13.41
C GLY A 114 5.57 -9.41 -12.81
N VAL A 115 5.46 -8.63 -11.73
CA VAL A 115 6.57 -8.08 -10.95
C VAL A 115 6.37 -8.31 -9.45
N LEU A 116 7.41 -8.15 -8.63
CA LEU A 116 7.25 -8.13 -7.17
C LEU A 116 6.93 -6.69 -6.76
N HIS A 117 5.67 -6.39 -6.47
CA HIS A 117 5.20 -5.04 -6.14
C HIS A 117 4.84 -4.88 -4.65
N THR A 118 5.36 -5.75 -3.79
CA THR A 118 5.20 -5.63 -2.35
C THR A 118 6.21 -4.65 -1.76
N LYS A 119 5.83 -3.93 -0.70
CA LYS A 119 6.70 -3.05 0.10
C LYS A 119 6.41 -3.26 1.58
N PHE A 120 7.17 -4.15 2.21
CA PHE A 120 7.07 -4.37 3.66
C PHE A 120 8.43 -4.66 4.28
N TRP A 121 8.53 -4.39 5.58
CA TRP A 121 9.68 -4.67 6.42
C TRP A 121 9.24 -5.60 7.55
N LEU A 122 10.11 -6.52 7.95
CA LEU A 122 9.98 -7.34 9.15
C LEU A 122 11.26 -7.21 9.98
N VAL A 123 11.11 -6.77 11.23
CA VAL A 123 12.22 -6.57 12.17
C VAL A 123 12.11 -7.60 13.29
N ASP A 124 13.15 -8.41 13.46
CA ASP A 124 13.32 -9.40 14.53
C ASP A 124 12.11 -10.35 14.72
N GLY A 125 11.34 -10.59 13.65
CA GLY A 125 10.09 -11.36 13.72
C GLY A 125 9.06 -10.78 14.70
N THR A 126 9.13 -9.48 14.99
CA THR A 126 8.38 -8.80 16.06
C THR A 126 7.71 -7.51 15.60
N HIS A 127 8.39 -6.69 14.80
CA HIS A 127 7.84 -5.45 14.26
C HIS A 127 7.69 -5.56 12.75
N LEU A 128 6.77 -4.80 12.18
CA LEU A 128 6.56 -4.77 10.73
C LEU A 128 6.14 -3.39 10.23
N TYR A 129 6.40 -3.14 8.95
CA TYR A 129 5.82 -2.06 8.17
C TYR A 129 5.24 -2.63 6.88
N ILE A 130 4.08 -2.18 6.43
CA ILE A 130 3.51 -2.48 5.11
C ILE A 130 2.82 -1.24 4.55
N GLY A 131 3.03 -0.91 3.27
CA GLY A 131 2.43 0.28 2.67
C GLY A 131 2.79 0.51 1.21
N SER A 132 2.55 1.73 0.74
CA SER A 132 2.74 2.08 -0.67
C SER A 132 4.15 2.55 -1.03
N ALA A 133 4.94 3.03 -0.05
CA ALA A 133 6.27 3.59 -0.26
C ALA A 133 7.26 2.57 -0.83
N ASN A 134 7.84 2.88 -1.99
CA ASN A 134 8.99 2.15 -2.53
C ASN A 134 10.27 2.51 -1.76
N MET A 135 11.34 1.73 -1.96
CA MET A 135 12.68 2.10 -1.46
C MET A 135 13.24 3.21 -2.36
N ASP A 136 12.63 4.37 -2.28
CA ASP A 136 12.86 5.51 -3.16
C ASP A 136 12.89 6.76 -2.29
N TRP A 137 13.92 7.58 -2.41
CA TRP A 137 13.99 8.82 -1.63
C TRP A 137 12.78 9.73 -1.89
N ARG A 138 12.22 9.70 -3.12
CA ARG A 138 11.00 10.44 -3.46
C ARG A 138 9.79 9.93 -2.69
N SER A 139 9.72 8.64 -2.35
CA SER A 139 8.66 8.10 -1.48
C SER A 139 8.70 8.66 -0.06
N LEU A 140 9.83 9.25 0.37
CA LEU A 140 9.96 9.83 1.71
C LEU A 140 9.60 11.33 1.73
N THR A 141 9.90 12.06 0.65
CA THR A 141 9.81 13.54 0.64
C THR A 141 8.97 14.15 -0.48
N GLN A 142 8.74 13.44 -1.59
CA GLN A 142 8.12 14.02 -2.81
C GLN A 142 6.81 13.34 -3.25
N VAL A 143 6.53 12.15 -2.72
CA VAL A 143 5.36 11.34 -3.06
C VAL A 143 4.48 11.19 -1.83
N LYS A 144 3.16 11.32 -2.05
CA LYS A 144 2.18 11.13 -1.00
C LYS A 144 1.98 9.61 -0.85
N GLU A 145 2.46 9.07 0.27
CA GLU A 145 2.45 7.64 0.57
C GLU A 145 1.64 7.38 1.86
N LEU A 146 1.17 6.14 2.02
CA LEU A 146 0.51 5.68 3.23
C LEU A 146 0.90 4.23 3.55
N GLY A 147 1.07 3.94 4.83
CA GLY A 147 1.33 2.60 5.33
C GLY A 147 0.87 2.40 6.77
N SER A 148 1.16 1.20 7.27
CA SER A 148 0.95 0.82 8.65
C SER A 148 2.25 0.24 9.21
N ALA A 149 2.65 0.70 10.39
CA ALA A 149 3.68 0.06 11.18
C ALA A 149 3.04 -0.55 12.43
N VAL A 150 3.41 -1.80 12.73
CA VAL A 150 2.95 -2.52 13.92
C VAL A 150 4.19 -2.90 14.72
N TYR A 151 4.20 -2.47 15.99
CA TYR A 151 5.30 -2.73 16.91
C TYR A 151 4.89 -3.79 17.94
N ASN A 152 5.87 -4.59 18.39
CA ASN A 152 5.69 -5.56 19.47
C ASN A 152 4.56 -6.57 19.20
N CYS A 153 4.48 -7.09 17.97
CA CYS A 153 3.43 -8.01 17.55
C CYS A 153 4.01 -9.20 16.80
N SER A 154 4.67 -10.09 17.54
CA SER A 154 5.33 -11.25 16.94
C SER A 154 4.39 -12.20 16.21
N CYS A 155 3.11 -12.28 16.60
CA CYS A 155 2.12 -13.10 15.90
C CYS A 155 1.84 -12.59 14.47
N LEU A 156 1.63 -11.27 14.29
CA LEU A 156 1.47 -10.69 12.95
C LEU A 156 2.76 -10.73 12.14
N ALA A 157 3.90 -10.41 12.76
CA ALA A 157 5.18 -10.44 12.07
C ALA A 157 5.54 -11.85 11.58
N LYS A 158 5.27 -12.90 12.38
CA LYS A 158 5.43 -14.30 11.95
C LYS A 158 4.50 -14.67 10.80
N ASP A 159 3.27 -14.16 10.79
CA ASP A 159 2.32 -14.47 9.72
C ASP A 159 2.70 -13.80 8.38
N LEU A 160 3.10 -12.52 8.43
CA LEU A 160 3.65 -11.81 7.26
C LEU A 160 4.98 -12.42 6.81
N GLY A 161 5.80 -12.91 7.75
CA GLY A 161 7.04 -13.64 7.47
C GLY A 161 6.84 -14.86 6.57
N LYS A 162 5.68 -15.54 6.61
CA LYS A 162 5.39 -16.63 5.67
C LYS A 162 5.31 -16.16 4.22
N ILE A 163 4.79 -14.96 3.99
CA ILE A 163 4.75 -14.33 2.66
C ILE A 163 6.19 -13.99 2.23
N PHE A 164 7.01 -13.42 3.14
CA PHE A 164 8.41 -13.15 2.86
C PHE A 164 9.19 -14.41 2.50
N GLU A 165 9.06 -15.49 3.27
CA GLU A 165 9.74 -16.76 3.01
C GLU A 165 9.35 -17.36 1.65
N ALA A 166 8.10 -17.18 1.21
CA ALA A 166 7.67 -17.60 -0.12
C ALA A 166 8.43 -16.83 -1.21
N TYR A 167 8.55 -15.51 -1.08
CA TYR A 167 9.36 -14.69 -1.99
C TYR A 167 10.84 -15.09 -1.94
N TRP A 168 11.37 -15.30 -0.75
CA TRP A 168 12.76 -15.68 -0.53
C TRP A 168 13.10 -17.02 -1.18
N ALA A 169 12.21 -18.01 -1.08
CA ALA A 169 12.34 -19.31 -1.72
C ALA A 169 12.26 -19.22 -3.26
N LEU A 170 11.34 -18.39 -3.78
CA LEU A 170 11.17 -18.18 -5.22
C LEU A 170 12.26 -17.31 -5.85
N GLY A 171 13.03 -16.58 -5.04
CA GLY A 171 14.23 -15.87 -5.46
C GLY A 171 15.45 -16.77 -5.68
N VAL A 172 15.37 -18.08 -5.42
CA VAL A 172 16.42 -19.03 -5.77
C VAL A 172 16.46 -19.21 -7.30
N PRO A 173 17.64 -19.18 -7.96
CA PRO A 173 17.74 -19.38 -9.41
C PRO A 173 17.05 -20.66 -9.87
N GLY A 174 16.18 -20.53 -10.88
CA GLY A 174 15.44 -21.67 -11.43
C GLY A 174 14.29 -22.19 -10.56
N ALA A 175 13.96 -21.54 -9.44
CA ALA A 175 12.82 -21.93 -8.60
C ALA A 175 11.52 -21.97 -9.41
N SER A 176 10.61 -22.86 -9.04
CA SER A 176 9.26 -22.93 -9.60
C SER A 176 8.25 -22.75 -8.48
N ILE A 177 7.05 -22.28 -8.83
CA ILE A 177 5.96 -22.14 -7.86
C ILE A 177 5.52 -23.57 -7.47
N PRO A 178 5.63 -23.96 -6.19
CA PRO A 178 5.23 -25.30 -5.77
C PRO A 178 3.71 -25.45 -5.81
N VAL A 179 3.25 -26.63 -6.23
CA VAL A 179 1.83 -26.99 -6.23
C VAL A 179 1.68 -28.40 -5.64
N PRO A 180 1.13 -28.55 -4.42
CA PRO A 180 0.79 -27.48 -3.46
C PRO A 180 2.02 -26.82 -2.84
N TRP A 181 1.83 -25.64 -2.24
CA TRP A 181 2.84 -25.03 -1.37
C TRP A 181 3.12 -25.91 -0.14
N PRO A 182 4.39 -26.01 0.32
CA PRO A 182 4.72 -26.72 1.55
C PRO A 182 4.03 -26.11 2.80
N ALA A 183 3.77 -26.95 3.80
CA ALA A 183 2.95 -26.59 4.96
C ALA A 183 3.53 -25.44 5.81
N ASN A 184 4.86 -25.24 5.82
CA ASN A 184 5.52 -24.16 6.55
C ASN A 184 5.14 -22.76 6.04
N TYR A 185 4.66 -22.62 4.80
CA TYR A 185 4.15 -21.36 4.25
C TYR A 185 2.66 -21.12 4.56
N SER A 186 1.95 -22.14 5.05
CA SER A 186 0.50 -22.08 5.25
C SER A 186 0.13 -21.27 6.50
N THR A 187 -1.08 -20.70 6.52
CA THR A 187 -1.60 -19.96 7.68
C THR A 187 -3.03 -20.35 8.04
N THR A 188 -3.36 -20.19 9.32
CA THR A 188 -4.74 -20.31 9.82
C THR A 188 -5.45 -18.95 9.84
N PHE A 189 -4.74 -17.85 9.58
CA PHE A 189 -5.30 -16.50 9.63
C PHE A 189 -5.73 -16.03 8.24
N ASN A 190 -7.01 -15.72 8.09
CA ASN A 190 -7.64 -15.33 6.83
C ASN A 190 -8.91 -14.52 7.06
N MET A 191 -9.65 -14.21 5.99
CA MET A 191 -10.88 -13.43 6.08
C MET A 191 -12.01 -14.13 6.85
N GLU A 192 -12.05 -15.46 6.90
CA GLU A 192 -13.01 -16.23 7.68
C GLU A 192 -12.60 -16.44 9.14
N THR A 193 -11.30 -16.65 9.38
CA THR A 193 -10.70 -16.87 10.70
C THR A 193 -9.54 -15.88 10.91
N PRO A 194 -9.82 -14.59 11.09
CA PRO A 194 -8.78 -13.57 11.28
C PRO A 194 -8.08 -13.76 12.63
N LEU A 195 -6.86 -13.23 12.73
CA LEU A 195 -6.15 -13.19 14.01
C LEU A 195 -6.78 -12.13 14.91
N GLU A 196 -7.35 -12.56 16.03
CA GLU A 196 -7.89 -11.68 17.07
C GLU A 196 -6.77 -11.24 18.02
N LEU A 197 -6.60 -9.92 18.18
CA LEU A 197 -5.61 -9.31 19.06
C LEU A 197 -6.02 -7.87 19.40
N LYS A 198 -5.16 -7.15 20.13
CA LYS A 198 -5.33 -5.72 20.36
C LYS A 198 -4.34 -4.89 19.55
N LEU A 199 -4.84 -3.89 18.84
CA LEU A 199 -4.03 -2.83 18.23
C LEU A 199 -4.34 -1.51 18.94
N ASN A 200 -3.32 -0.91 19.57
CA ASN A 200 -3.48 0.29 20.41
C ASN A 200 -4.61 0.11 21.44
N ASP A 201 -4.52 -0.98 22.22
CA ASP A 201 -5.50 -1.39 23.25
C ASP A 201 -6.94 -1.64 22.79
N THR A 202 -7.19 -1.57 21.48
CA THR A 202 -8.49 -1.81 20.86
C THR A 202 -8.54 -3.21 20.25
N ASP A 203 -9.60 -3.96 20.55
CA ASP A 203 -9.83 -5.28 19.94
C ASP A 203 -9.90 -5.17 18.42
N ALA A 204 -9.17 -6.05 17.74
CA ALA A 204 -9.04 -6.07 16.31
C ALA A 204 -8.98 -7.51 15.78
N ALA A 205 -9.68 -7.73 14.67
CA ALA A 205 -9.54 -8.91 13.84
C ALA A 205 -8.69 -8.56 12.62
N VAL A 206 -7.54 -9.21 12.48
CA VAL A 206 -6.48 -8.82 11.53
C VAL A 206 -6.05 -9.99 10.68
N TYR A 207 -5.83 -9.76 9.39
CA TYR A 207 -5.20 -10.75 8.51
C TYR A 207 -4.45 -10.06 7.37
N PHE A 208 -3.49 -10.79 6.78
CA PHE A 208 -2.83 -10.39 5.55
C PHE A 208 -3.38 -11.15 4.35
N SER A 209 -3.46 -10.47 3.22
CA SER A 209 -3.73 -11.07 1.91
C SER A 209 -2.49 -11.07 1.02
N SER A 210 -2.51 -11.89 -0.03
CA SER A 210 -1.40 -12.00 -0.99
C SER A 210 -1.90 -12.16 -2.42
N SER A 211 -1.18 -11.59 -3.37
CA SER A 211 -1.31 -11.85 -4.80
C SER A 211 0.04 -12.31 -5.36
N PRO A 212 0.06 -12.93 -6.56
CA PRO A 212 -1.08 -13.49 -7.27
C PRO A 212 -1.61 -14.78 -6.58
N PRO A 213 -2.75 -15.36 -7.01
CA PRO A 213 -3.28 -16.59 -6.43
C PRO A 213 -2.28 -17.74 -6.36
N SER A 214 -1.36 -17.84 -7.33
CA SER A 214 -0.31 -18.86 -7.33
C SER A 214 0.71 -18.71 -6.20
N PHE A 215 0.82 -17.54 -5.57
CA PHE A 215 1.70 -17.27 -4.42
C PHE A 215 0.98 -17.44 -3.08
N CYS A 216 -0.32 -17.72 -3.09
CA CYS A 216 -1.09 -17.98 -1.89
C CYS A 216 -0.89 -19.44 -1.45
N ALA A 217 -0.09 -19.64 -0.41
CA ALA A 217 -0.04 -20.91 0.30
C ALA A 217 -1.39 -21.22 0.99
N ALA A 218 -1.55 -22.46 1.45
CA ALA A 218 -2.81 -22.93 2.03
C ALA A 218 -3.30 -22.01 3.16
N GLY A 219 -4.57 -21.64 3.10
CA GLY A 219 -5.21 -20.76 4.08
C GLY A 219 -4.94 -19.26 3.91
N ARG A 220 -4.02 -18.81 3.05
CA ARG A 220 -3.83 -17.37 2.80
C ARG A 220 -4.96 -16.81 1.94
N THR A 221 -5.59 -15.72 2.39
CA THR A 221 -6.58 -14.99 1.58
C THR A 221 -5.92 -14.37 0.34
N GLN A 222 -6.52 -14.58 -0.83
CA GLN A 222 -6.11 -13.92 -2.07
C GLN A 222 -6.43 -12.41 -1.99
N ASP A 223 -5.50 -11.57 -2.46
CA ASP A 223 -5.59 -10.09 -2.34
C ASP A 223 -6.88 -9.51 -2.94
N LEU A 224 -7.28 -9.99 -4.12
CA LEU A 224 -8.56 -9.62 -4.71
C LEU A 224 -9.75 -10.03 -3.85
N GLY A 225 -9.72 -11.26 -3.31
CA GLY A 225 -10.78 -11.75 -2.44
C GLY A 225 -10.95 -10.89 -1.20
N ALA A 226 -9.84 -10.50 -0.56
CA ALA A 226 -9.85 -9.60 0.58
C ALA A 226 -10.45 -8.23 0.23
N LEU A 227 -10.00 -7.61 -0.86
CA LEU A 227 -10.50 -6.31 -1.33
C LEU A 227 -12.00 -6.36 -1.63
N LEU A 228 -12.45 -7.34 -2.41
CA LEU A 228 -13.87 -7.48 -2.75
C LEU A 228 -14.73 -7.76 -1.51
N ASN A 229 -14.23 -8.57 -0.56
CA ASN A 229 -14.94 -8.86 0.68
C ASN A 229 -15.15 -7.61 1.55
N VAL A 230 -14.16 -6.70 1.62
CA VAL A 230 -14.32 -5.43 2.35
C VAL A 230 -15.40 -4.55 1.71
N ILE A 231 -15.50 -4.50 0.38
CA ILE A 231 -16.59 -3.79 -0.33
C ILE A 231 -17.94 -4.49 -0.09
N ASP A 232 -17.98 -5.82 -0.16
CA ASP A 232 -19.20 -6.60 -0.02
C ASP A 232 -19.76 -6.56 1.40
N ALA A 233 -18.89 -6.45 2.42
CA ALA A 233 -19.26 -6.36 3.83
C ALA A 233 -19.73 -4.95 4.26
N ALA A 234 -19.44 -3.91 3.49
CA ALA A 234 -19.83 -2.54 3.82
C ALA A 234 -21.35 -2.33 3.75
N GLU A 235 -21.88 -1.58 4.71
CA GLU A 235 -23.30 -1.27 4.87
C GLU A 235 -23.60 0.24 4.81
N ASP A 236 -22.66 1.12 5.16
CA ASP A 236 -22.88 2.57 5.11
C ASP A 236 -22.03 3.23 4.02
N PHE A 237 -20.71 3.04 4.05
CA PHE A 237 -19.83 3.70 3.10
C PHE A 237 -18.60 2.88 2.71
N VAL A 238 -18.05 3.22 1.55
CA VAL A 238 -16.76 2.75 1.03
C VAL A 238 -15.98 3.96 0.53
N ASP A 239 -14.93 4.30 1.26
CA ASP A 239 -14.01 5.38 0.93
C ASP A 239 -12.68 4.81 0.43
N ILE A 240 -12.25 5.22 -0.76
CA ILE A 240 -11.11 4.63 -1.47
C ILE A 240 -10.14 5.73 -1.86
N ALA A 241 -8.87 5.58 -1.51
CA ALA A 241 -7.80 6.39 -2.08
C ALA A 241 -6.77 5.49 -2.77
N VAL A 242 -6.65 5.64 -4.09
CA VAL A 242 -5.78 4.81 -4.91
C VAL A 242 -5.09 5.63 -5.99
N MET A 243 -3.81 5.39 -6.23
CA MET A 243 -3.08 6.06 -7.30
C MET A 243 -3.69 5.82 -8.70
N SER A 244 -4.14 4.60 -8.99
CA SER A 244 -4.72 4.25 -10.29
C SER A 244 -5.85 3.25 -10.15
N TYR A 245 -6.96 3.53 -10.83
CA TYR A 245 -8.17 2.71 -10.87
C TYR A 245 -8.54 2.42 -12.33
N LEU A 246 -8.35 1.17 -12.76
CA LEU A 246 -8.60 0.75 -14.13
C LEU A 246 -9.32 -0.61 -14.10
N PRO A 247 -10.61 -0.68 -14.51
CA PRO A 247 -11.33 -1.96 -14.65
C PRO A 247 -10.89 -2.72 -15.91
N THR A 248 -9.58 -2.81 -16.12
CA THR A 248 -8.91 -3.49 -17.23
C THR A 248 -7.63 -4.16 -16.74
N THR A 249 -7.05 -5.02 -17.57
CA THR A 249 -5.62 -5.31 -17.48
C THR A 249 -4.84 -4.14 -18.09
N GLU A 250 -3.67 -3.86 -17.55
CA GLU A 250 -2.79 -2.77 -17.91
C GLU A 250 -1.56 -3.26 -18.67
N PHE A 251 -0.87 -4.27 -18.12
CA PHE A 251 0.41 -4.78 -18.60
C PHE A 251 0.26 -6.03 -19.48
N SER A 252 -0.90 -6.69 -19.40
CA SER A 252 -1.21 -7.85 -20.24
C SER A 252 -1.55 -7.48 -21.67
N HIS A 253 -1.01 -8.24 -22.63
CA HIS A 253 -1.37 -8.14 -24.04
C HIS A 253 -2.01 -9.44 -24.57
N PRO A 254 -3.16 -9.36 -25.28
CA PRO A 254 -3.97 -8.16 -25.49
C PRO A 254 -4.60 -7.67 -24.17
N GLN A 255 -4.79 -6.35 -24.06
CA GLN A 255 -5.50 -5.77 -22.91
C GLN A 255 -6.95 -6.29 -22.87
N ARG A 256 -7.45 -6.55 -21.67
CA ARG A 256 -8.79 -7.10 -21.43
C ARG A 256 -9.57 -6.21 -20.47
N PHE A 257 -10.88 -6.12 -20.69
CA PHE A 257 -11.79 -5.59 -19.67
C PHE A 257 -11.82 -6.54 -18.47
N TRP A 258 -11.66 -5.98 -17.28
CA TRP A 258 -11.56 -6.72 -16.03
C TRP A 258 -12.34 -5.97 -14.94
N PRO A 259 -13.65 -6.20 -14.83
CA PRO A 259 -14.52 -5.34 -14.02
C PRO A 259 -14.69 -5.81 -12.57
N ALA A 260 -13.78 -6.63 -12.02
CA ALA A 260 -14.02 -7.29 -10.75
C ALA A 260 -14.32 -6.29 -9.61
N ILE A 261 -13.50 -5.25 -9.48
CA ILE A 261 -13.67 -4.20 -8.47
C ILE A 261 -14.85 -3.28 -8.84
N ASP A 262 -14.91 -2.82 -10.09
CA ASP A 262 -15.96 -1.90 -10.58
C ASP A 262 -17.37 -2.47 -10.40
N ASN A 263 -17.56 -3.74 -10.73
CA ASN A 263 -18.83 -4.44 -10.51
C ASN A 263 -19.21 -4.48 -9.03
N ARG A 264 -18.25 -4.63 -8.11
CA ARG A 264 -18.53 -4.69 -6.65
C ARG A 264 -18.90 -3.32 -6.10
N LEU A 265 -18.24 -2.25 -6.56
CA LEU A 265 -18.61 -0.88 -6.20
C LEU A 265 -20.02 -0.55 -6.69
N ARG A 266 -20.31 -0.79 -7.97
CA ARG A 266 -21.65 -0.55 -8.53
C ARG A 266 -22.72 -1.38 -7.84
N LYS A 267 -22.42 -2.65 -7.53
CA LYS A 267 -23.31 -3.54 -6.78
C LYS A 267 -23.60 -3.01 -5.37
N ALA A 268 -22.59 -2.54 -4.65
CA ALA A 268 -22.76 -1.96 -3.31
C ALA A 268 -23.73 -0.77 -3.32
N VAL A 269 -23.58 0.14 -4.28
CA VAL A 269 -24.47 1.30 -4.46
C VAL A 269 -25.89 0.86 -4.85
N PHE A 270 -26.00 -0.01 -5.86
CA PHE A 270 -27.28 -0.40 -6.45
C PHE A 270 -28.11 -1.30 -5.52
N GLU A 271 -27.49 -2.29 -4.87
CA GLU A 271 -28.22 -3.28 -4.07
C GLU A 271 -28.35 -2.86 -2.60
N ARG A 272 -27.36 -2.15 -2.06
CA ARG A 272 -27.26 -1.87 -0.62
C ARG A 272 -27.28 -0.39 -0.26
N ARG A 273 -27.31 0.51 -1.25
CA ARG A 273 -27.29 1.98 -1.04
C ARG A 273 -26.06 2.48 -0.28
N VAL A 274 -24.97 1.71 -0.31
CA VAL A 274 -23.69 2.10 0.25
C VAL A 274 -23.17 3.34 -0.48
N LYS A 275 -22.70 4.33 0.26
CA LYS A 275 -22.07 5.54 -0.29
C LYS A 275 -20.67 5.19 -0.77
N VAL A 276 -20.31 5.54 -2.00
CA VAL A 276 -18.97 5.30 -2.53
C VAL A 276 -18.26 6.62 -2.80
N ARG A 277 -17.10 6.82 -2.20
CA ARG A 277 -16.21 7.95 -2.53
C ARG A 277 -14.86 7.41 -3.01
N LEU A 278 -14.46 7.78 -4.22
CA LEU A 278 -13.20 7.34 -4.82
C LEU A 278 -12.31 8.55 -5.10
N LEU A 279 -11.14 8.58 -4.48
CA LEU A 279 -10.11 9.59 -4.64
C LEU A 279 -8.93 9.00 -5.42
N ALA A 280 -8.84 9.32 -6.72
CA ALA A 280 -7.83 8.78 -7.61
C ALA A 280 -6.62 9.72 -7.74
N GLY A 281 -5.40 9.19 -7.72
CA GLY A 281 -4.19 9.98 -8.00
C GLY A 281 -4.18 10.53 -9.43
N CYS A 282 -3.93 11.83 -9.59
CA CYS A 282 -3.79 12.47 -10.89
C CYS A 282 -2.44 13.17 -11.01
N TRP A 283 -1.66 12.77 -12.01
CA TRP A 283 -0.28 13.24 -12.23
C TRP A 283 0.11 13.04 -13.70
N ARG A 284 1.30 13.51 -14.09
CA ARG A 284 1.77 13.51 -15.50
C ARG A 284 1.82 12.12 -16.15
N HIS A 285 1.92 11.06 -15.35
CA HIS A 285 1.99 9.68 -15.83
C HIS A 285 0.67 8.90 -15.64
N SER A 286 -0.43 9.57 -15.28
CA SER A 286 -1.75 8.95 -15.23
C SER A 286 -2.13 8.38 -16.61
N GLN A 287 -2.67 7.17 -16.62
CA GLN A 287 -3.18 6.59 -17.86
C GLN A 287 -4.44 7.32 -18.32
N VAL A 288 -4.44 7.79 -19.56
CA VAL A 288 -5.57 8.52 -20.15
C VAL A 288 -6.84 7.68 -20.19
N THR A 289 -6.71 6.35 -20.29
CA THR A 289 -7.84 5.40 -20.26
C THR A 289 -8.53 5.29 -18.91
N MET A 290 -7.91 5.77 -17.82
CA MET A 290 -8.50 5.79 -16.48
C MET A 290 -9.70 6.74 -16.42
N PHE A 291 -9.60 7.93 -17.03
CA PHE A 291 -10.58 9.00 -16.85
C PHE A 291 -11.99 8.65 -17.35
N PRO A 292 -12.18 8.01 -18.52
CA PRO A 292 -13.50 7.53 -18.93
C PRO A 292 -14.16 6.56 -17.94
N PHE A 293 -13.39 5.67 -17.31
CA PHE A 293 -13.92 4.75 -16.30
C PHE A 293 -14.29 5.47 -15.00
N LEU A 294 -13.47 6.43 -14.55
CA LEU A 294 -13.79 7.28 -13.39
C LEU A 294 -15.08 8.09 -13.63
N LYS A 295 -15.20 8.73 -14.81
CA LYS A 295 -16.42 9.44 -15.22
C LYS A 295 -17.64 8.51 -15.28
N SER A 296 -17.47 7.29 -15.80
CA SER A 296 -18.54 6.27 -15.84
C SER A 296 -18.99 5.81 -14.46
N LEU A 297 -18.09 5.72 -13.49
CA LEU A 297 -18.44 5.39 -12.11
C LEU A 297 -19.19 6.55 -11.46
N ALA A 298 -18.70 7.79 -11.60
CA ALA A 298 -19.36 8.99 -11.08
C ALA A 298 -20.78 9.18 -11.61
N ALA A 299 -21.02 8.84 -12.89
CA ALA A 299 -22.34 8.93 -13.52
C ALA A 299 -23.42 8.01 -12.92
N VAL A 300 -23.06 7.11 -12.00
CA VAL A 300 -24.03 6.30 -11.24
C VAL A 300 -24.78 7.17 -10.21
N ALA A 301 -24.19 8.28 -9.77
CA ALA A 301 -24.81 9.18 -8.81
C ALA A 301 -26.12 9.77 -9.36
N ASP A 302 -27.21 9.61 -8.60
CA ASP A 302 -28.51 10.15 -8.99
C ASP A 302 -29.41 10.39 -7.76
N ASN A 303 -29.90 11.63 -7.64
CA ASN A 303 -30.76 12.05 -6.55
C ASN A 303 -32.13 11.37 -6.57
N ARG A 304 -32.64 10.95 -7.74
CA ARG A 304 -33.96 10.30 -7.85
C ARG A 304 -33.94 8.86 -7.36
N THR A 305 -32.84 8.16 -7.61
CA THR A 305 -32.62 6.78 -7.15
C THR A 305 -31.94 6.69 -5.78
N HIS A 306 -31.46 7.83 -5.26
CA HIS A 306 -30.67 7.94 -4.03
C HIS A 306 -29.32 7.19 -4.12
N TYR A 307 -28.75 7.07 -5.32
CA TYR A 307 -27.43 6.47 -5.51
C TYR A 307 -26.36 7.50 -5.18
N SER A 308 -25.47 7.17 -4.25
CA SER A 308 -24.39 8.06 -3.78
C SER A 308 -23.05 7.53 -4.27
N VAL A 309 -22.52 8.18 -5.30
CA VAL A 309 -21.16 7.95 -5.81
C VAL A 309 -20.50 9.30 -6.04
N GLU A 310 -19.32 9.50 -5.48
CA GLU A 310 -18.49 10.67 -5.76
C GLU A 310 -17.10 10.21 -6.18
N VAL A 311 -16.56 10.82 -7.22
CA VAL A 311 -15.23 10.52 -7.72
C VAL A 311 -14.45 11.81 -7.85
N ARG A 312 -13.29 11.86 -7.21
CA ARG A 312 -12.39 13.01 -7.21
C ARG A 312 -10.99 12.61 -7.62
N LEU A 313 -10.27 13.57 -8.17
CA LEU A 313 -8.85 13.48 -8.48
C LEU A 313 -8.05 14.17 -7.39
N PHE A 314 -7.00 13.52 -6.91
CA PHE A 314 -6.05 14.12 -5.98
C PHE A 314 -4.79 14.55 -6.73
N ILE A 315 -4.49 15.84 -6.67
CA ILE A 315 -3.38 16.47 -7.39
C ILE A 315 -2.37 16.98 -6.38
N VAL A 316 -1.15 16.46 -6.47
CA VAL A 316 -0.02 16.97 -5.69
C VAL A 316 0.55 18.20 -6.43
N PRO A 317 0.51 19.41 -5.85
CA PRO A 317 1.05 20.60 -6.51
C PRO A 317 2.56 20.48 -6.67
N ALA A 318 3.13 21.22 -7.63
CA ALA A 318 4.57 21.27 -7.84
C ALA A 318 5.02 22.69 -8.18
N SER A 319 6.11 23.16 -7.58
CA SER A 319 6.86 24.29 -8.12
C SER A 319 7.56 23.91 -9.43
N ALA A 320 8.06 24.90 -10.17
CA ALA A 320 8.80 24.65 -11.42
C ALA A 320 10.02 23.74 -11.21
N ALA A 321 10.71 23.86 -10.06
CA ALA A 321 11.83 23.00 -9.69
C ALA A 321 11.36 21.58 -9.34
N GLN A 322 10.34 21.46 -8.48
CA GLN A 322 9.78 20.15 -8.09
C GLN A 322 9.22 19.36 -9.29
N ALA A 323 8.70 20.05 -10.30
CA ALA A 323 8.18 19.43 -11.53
C ALA A 323 9.28 18.79 -12.41
N GLN A 324 10.56 19.12 -12.16
CA GLN A 324 11.69 18.47 -12.85
C GLN A 324 12.10 17.15 -12.19
N ILE A 325 11.67 16.88 -10.96
CA ILE A 325 11.97 15.63 -10.26
C ILE A 325 11.14 14.51 -10.92
N PRO A 326 11.78 13.52 -11.56
CA PRO A 326 11.06 12.48 -12.31
C PRO A 326 10.31 11.55 -11.36
N TYR A 327 9.11 11.12 -11.79
CA TYR A 327 8.23 10.21 -11.06
C TYR A 327 7.86 10.65 -9.63
N ALA A 328 7.96 11.96 -9.35
CA ALA A 328 7.53 12.57 -8.09
C ALA A 328 6.10 13.16 -8.20
N ARG A 329 5.65 13.80 -7.11
CA ARG A 329 4.44 14.63 -7.07
C ARG A 329 3.18 13.86 -7.47
N VAL A 330 2.94 12.75 -6.78
CA VAL A 330 1.77 11.88 -7.00
C VAL A 330 1.21 11.39 -5.67
N ASN A 331 -0.12 11.19 -5.63
CA ASN A 331 -0.78 10.41 -4.59
C ASN A 331 -0.65 8.93 -4.89
N HIS A 332 0.26 8.27 -4.18
CA HIS A 332 0.67 6.89 -4.43
C HIS A 332 0.04 5.89 -3.43
N ASN A 333 -0.91 6.32 -2.61
CA ASN A 333 -1.58 5.44 -1.64
C ASN A 333 -2.42 4.35 -2.35
N LYS A 334 -2.67 3.24 -1.65
CA LYS A 334 -3.64 2.19 -2.07
C LYS A 334 -4.39 1.66 -0.84
N TYR A 335 -5.39 2.40 -0.39
CA TYR A 335 -6.18 2.02 0.78
C TYR A 335 -7.69 2.17 0.54
N MET A 336 -8.44 1.48 1.38
CA MET A 336 -9.89 1.61 1.47
C MET A 336 -10.31 1.55 2.94
N VAL A 337 -11.34 2.31 3.29
CA VAL A 337 -11.93 2.31 4.63
C VAL A 337 -13.46 2.28 4.52
N THR A 338 -14.08 1.49 5.38
CA THR A 338 -15.54 1.36 5.53
C THR A 338 -15.91 1.58 6.98
N GLU A 339 -17.20 1.51 7.33
CA GLU A 339 -17.60 1.58 8.74
C GLU A 339 -17.04 0.42 9.57
N LYS A 340 -16.67 -0.69 8.92
CA LYS A 340 -16.21 -1.93 9.58
C LYS A 340 -14.71 -2.18 9.53
N ALA A 341 -14.06 -1.85 8.41
CA ALA A 341 -12.69 -2.30 8.15
C ALA A 341 -11.80 -1.21 7.54
N ALA A 342 -10.51 -1.34 7.81
CA ALA A 342 -9.43 -0.67 7.09
C ALA A 342 -8.66 -1.69 6.25
N TYR A 343 -8.39 -1.32 4.99
CA TYR A 343 -7.56 -2.06 4.05
C TYR A 343 -6.38 -1.17 3.64
N VAL A 344 -5.15 -1.63 3.86
CA VAL A 344 -3.93 -0.95 3.41
C VAL A 344 -3.11 -1.92 2.57
N GLY A 345 -2.97 -1.63 1.27
CA GLY A 345 -2.34 -2.52 0.31
C GLY A 345 -1.15 -1.91 -0.43
N THR A 346 -0.48 -2.76 -1.21
CA THR A 346 0.65 -2.37 -2.07
C THR A 346 0.29 -2.27 -3.56
N SER A 347 -0.92 -2.71 -3.93
CA SER A 347 -1.38 -2.94 -5.30
C SER A 347 -2.26 -1.81 -5.83
N ASN A 348 -1.94 -1.27 -7.02
CA ASN A 348 -2.89 -0.41 -7.75
C ASN A 348 -4.10 -1.22 -8.23
N TRP A 349 -5.21 -0.55 -8.53
CA TRP A 349 -6.48 -1.21 -8.78
C TRP A 349 -6.68 -1.47 -10.28
N SER A 350 -5.87 -2.37 -10.82
CA SER A 350 -6.01 -2.94 -12.18
C SER A 350 -5.76 -4.45 -12.15
N GLY A 351 -6.28 -5.18 -13.15
CA GLY A 351 -6.38 -6.64 -13.08
C GLY A 351 -5.04 -7.38 -12.93
N ASP A 352 -3.96 -6.85 -13.49
CA ASP A 352 -2.63 -7.47 -13.42
C ASP A 352 -2.04 -7.47 -12.00
N TYR A 353 -2.36 -6.46 -11.18
CA TYR A 353 -1.88 -6.37 -9.80
C TYR A 353 -2.38 -7.53 -8.92
N PHE A 354 -3.54 -8.08 -9.26
CA PHE A 354 -4.18 -9.15 -8.51
C PHE A 354 -3.96 -10.53 -9.12
N THR A 355 -3.56 -10.62 -10.39
CA THR A 355 -3.50 -11.89 -11.13
C THR A 355 -2.10 -12.33 -11.50
N ARG A 356 -1.13 -11.40 -11.57
CA ARG A 356 0.25 -11.70 -12.01
C ARG A 356 1.30 -11.07 -11.10
N THR A 357 1.05 -9.88 -10.60
CA THR A 357 1.99 -9.16 -9.73
C THR A 357 1.90 -9.67 -8.30
N ALA A 358 3.05 -9.76 -7.62
CA ALA A 358 3.11 -10.09 -6.21
C ALA A 358 2.88 -8.87 -5.33
N GLY A 359 1.72 -8.81 -4.69
CA GLY A 359 1.29 -7.76 -3.78
C GLY A 359 0.78 -8.34 -2.45
N SER A 360 0.57 -7.47 -1.48
CA SER A 360 -0.01 -7.84 -0.19
C SER A 360 -0.82 -6.68 0.37
N ALA A 361 -1.75 -7.00 1.27
CA ALA A 361 -2.47 -6.00 2.03
C ALA A 361 -2.70 -6.45 3.48
N LEU A 362 -2.80 -5.46 4.35
CA LEU A 362 -3.24 -5.60 5.73
C LEU A 362 -4.71 -5.24 5.80
N VAL A 363 -5.53 -6.15 6.33
CA VAL A 363 -6.94 -5.90 6.64
C VAL A 363 -7.14 -5.91 8.14
N VAL A 364 -7.75 -4.84 8.65
CA VAL A 364 -8.02 -4.63 10.08
C VAL A 364 -9.50 -4.34 10.25
N ASN A 365 -10.21 -5.20 10.97
CA ASN A 365 -11.59 -4.98 11.40
C ASN A 365 -11.60 -4.67 12.89
N GLN A 366 -12.19 -3.53 13.27
CA GLN A 366 -12.26 -3.05 14.65
C GLN A 366 -13.71 -2.73 15.08
N THR A 367 -14.71 -3.38 14.49
CA THR A 367 -16.10 -3.27 14.96
C THR A 367 -16.35 -3.92 16.32
N VAL A 368 -15.44 -4.79 16.77
CA VAL A 368 -15.56 -5.56 18.03
C VAL A 368 -15.77 -4.62 19.23
N SER A 369 -15.16 -3.42 19.22
CA SER A 369 -15.24 -2.45 20.32
C SER A 369 -16.60 -1.75 20.49
N GLN A 370 -17.54 -1.85 19.55
CA GLN A 370 -18.85 -1.21 19.70
C GLN A 370 -19.86 -2.04 20.50
N THR A 371 -19.54 -3.29 20.85
CA THR A 371 -20.48 -4.18 21.56
C THR A 371 -20.42 -4.07 23.10
N GLY A 372 -19.55 -3.22 23.66
CA GLY A 372 -19.32 -3.18 25.13
C GLY A 372 -19.06 -1.82 25.79
N ALA A 373 -18.93 -0.71 25.05
CA ALA A 373 -18.66 0.60 25.65
C ALA A 373 -19.70 1.64 25.23
N SER A 374 -20.54 2.02 26.20
CA SER A 374 -21.46 3.13 26.12
C SER A 374 -20.76 4.44 25.70
N THR A 375 -21.44 5.19 24.85
CA THR A 375 -21.20 6.60 24.55
C THR A 375 -20.85 7.42 25.80
N ALA A 376 -19.60 7.80 25.94
CA ALA A 376 -19.19 8.89 26.81
C ALA A 376 -18.04 9.67 26.14
N ALA A 377 -18.34 10.94 25.85
CA ALA A 377 -17.38 11.91 25.37
C ALA A 377 -16.21 12.07 26.34
N GLY A 378 -15.00 12.09 25.80
CA GLY A 378 -13.79 12.34 26.59
C GLY A 378 -12.55 12.20 25.71
N THR A 379 -12.06 13.32 25.22
CA THR A 379 -10.77 13.48 24.56
C THR A 379 -9.63 12.96 25.45
N ALA A 380 -9.22 11.72 25.23
CA ALA A 380 -7.89 11.24 25.53
C ALA A 380 -7.19 11.01 24.18
N ALA A 381 -6.19 11.83 23.88
CA ALA A 381 -5.30 11.62 22.74
C ALA A 381 -4.60 10.26 22.94
N GLY A 382 -5.16 9.20 22.36
CA GLY A 382 -4.66 7.83 22.55
C GLY A 382 -5.65 6.70 22.24
N THR A 383 -6.92 6.97 21.94
CA THR A 383 -7.98 5.93 21.85
C THR A 383 -8.58 5.71 20.46
N SER A 384 -8.07 6.38 19.41
CA SER A 384 -8.61 6.22 18.06
C SER A 384 -8.11 4.94 17.39
N THR A 385 -9.04 4.15 16.88
CA THR A 385 -8.78 2.89 16.17
C THR A 385 -8.02 3.16 14.85
N ILE A 386 -7.29 2.19 14.31
CA ILE A 386 -6.61 2.36 13.01
C ILE A 386 -7.63 2.67 11.90
N ARG A 387 -8.82 2.08 12.00
CA ARG A 387 -9.94 2.30 11.08
C ARG A 387 -10.46 3.72 11.10
N GLU A 388 -10.56 4.34 12.28
CA GLU A 388 -10.91 5.76 12.43
C GLU A 388 -9.78 6.68 11.96
N GLN A 389 -8.53 6.37 12.32
CA GLN A 389 -7.37 7.13 11.83
C GLN A 389 -7.33 7.16 10.30
N LEU A 390 -7.62 6.03 9.64
CA LEU A 390 -7.61 5.93 8.19
C LEU A 390 -8.75 6.72 7.55
N GLN A 391 -9.95 6.68 8.16
CA GLN A 391 -11.06 7.54 7.72
C GLN A 391 -10.70 9.01 7.89
N ALA A 392 -10.09 9.40 9.00
CA ALA A 392 -9.74 10.78 9.25
C ALA A 392 -8.68 11.31 8.26
N VAL A 393 -7.76 10.45 7.80
CA VAL A 393 -6.85 10.75 6.67
C VAL A 393 -7.64 10.92 5.37
N PHE A 394 -8.58 10.01 5.07
CA PHE A 394 -9.43 10.12 3.88
C PHE A 394 -10.21 11.43 3.87
N GLU A 395 -10.89 11.78 4.95
CA GLU A 395 -11.67 13.02 5.04
C GLU A 395 -10.79 14.26 4.86
N ARG A 396 -9.61 14.29 5.50
CA ARG A 396 -8.64 15.37 5.33
C ARG A 396 -8.25 15.53 3.86
N ASP A 397 -7.89 14.45 3.19
CA ASP A 397 -7.46 14.48 1.80
C ASP A 397 -8.63 14.84 0.86
N TRP A 398 -9.80 14.24 1.09
CA TRP A 398 -11.04 14.45 0.32
C TRP A 398 -11.53 15.90 0.33
N SER A 399 -11.45 16.55 1.49
CA SER A 399 -11.89 17.92 1.72
C SER A 399 -10.80 18.98 1.50
N SER A 400 -9.58 18.55 1.20
CA SER A 400 -8.46 19.46 0.96
C SER A 400 -8.57 20.20 -0.37
N GLN A 401 -7.79 21.28 -0.50
CA GLN A 401 -7.57 22.02 -1.76
C GLN A 401 -6.90 21.19 -2.87
N TYR A 402 -6.44 19.97 -2.57
CA TYR A 402 -5.76 19.08 -3.50
C TYR A 402 -6.72 18.08 -4.16
N SER A 403 -7.98 18.07 -3.74
CA SER A 403 -9.03 17.18 -4.22
C SER A 403 -9.97 17.95 -5.16
N VAL A 404 -10.12 17.48 -6.39
CA VAL A 404 -10.89 18.12 -7.47
C VAL A 404 -11.94 17.15 -7.98
N ASP A 405 -13.15 17.61 -8.25
CA ASP A 405 -14.21 16.77 -8.81
C ASP A 405 -13.85 16.26 -10.22
N ILE A 406 -14.17 15.00 -10.53
CA ILE A 406 -13.89 14.42 -11.85
C ILE A 406 -14.66 15.13 -12.98
N GLY A 407 -15.81 15.74 -12.67
CA GLY A 407 -16.60 16.54 -13.61
C GLY A 407 -15.91 17.85 -13.99
N ASP A 408 -15.13 18.43 -13.10
CA ASP A 408 -14.34 19.64 -13.37
C ASP A 408 -13.03 19.34 -14.13
N ALA A 409 -12.74 18.06 -14.35
CA ALA A 409 -11.47 17.61 -14.91
C ALA A 409 -11.33 17.79 -16.43
N GLU A 410 -12.37 18.26 -17.15
CA GLU A 410 -12.29 18.53 -18.61
C GLU A 410 -11.16 19.49 -19.01
N ARG A 411 -10.63 20.27 -18.07
CA ARG A 411 -9.46 21.15 -18.28
C ARG A 411 -8.11 20.42 -18.38
N TRP A 412 -8.05 19.11 -18.10
CA TRP A 412 -6.80 18.35 -17.93
C TRP A 412 -6.64 17.20 -18.93
N GLU A 413 -7.60 17.04 -19.85
CA GLU A 413 -7.50 16.09 -20.97
C GLU A 413 -6.60 16.61 -22.13
N SER A 414 -6.10 17.85 -22.02
CA SER A 414 -5.25 18.52 -23.03
C SER A 414 -3.76 18.42 -22.75
#